data_AF-A0A8H7YL93-F1
#
_entry.id   AF-A0A8H7YL93-F1
#
_cell.length_a   1.000
_cell.length_b   1.000
_cell.length_c   1.000
_cell.angle_alpha   90.00
_cell.angle_beta   90.00
_cell.angle_gamma   90.00
#
_symmetry.space_group_name_H-M   'P 1'
#
loop_
_entity.id
_entity.type
_entity.pdbx_description
1 polymer ?
#
loop_
_entity_poly.entity_id
_entity_poly.type
_entity_poly.pdbx_seq_one_letter_code
_entity_poly.pdbx_strand_id
1 'polypeptide(L)'
;MSSRPFNPLPVCPIPIQWDVPERIAELQAIIDDPATSEAQKTNLQAVIKLYHDKVFPGPLKWIQDGKVVLLKDINFDRPYWSEGFAQQLSAQTMIPAI
;
A
#
# COMPACT_ATOMS: atom_id res chain seq x y z
N MET A 1 44.87 7.40 -11.67
CA MET A 1 43.80 6.52 -11.18
C MET A 1 42.52 6.92 -11.90
N SER A 2 41.95 6.05 -12.72
CA SER A 2 40.70 6.35 -13.46
C SER A 2 39.52 6.11 -12.52
N SER A 3 38.84 7.17 -12.10
CA SER A 3 37.60 7.08 -11.34
C SER A 3 36.49 6.67 -12.29
N ARG A 4 35.94 5.46 -12.13
CA ARG A 4 34.73 5.06 -12.87
C ARG A 4 33.60 6.05 -12.53
N PRO A 5 32.83 6.54 -13.52
CA PRO A 5 31.66 7.36 -13.24
C PRO A 5 30.69 6.57 -12.36
N PHE A 6 30.21 7.19 -11.29
CA PHE A 6 29.14 6.65 -10.47
C PHE A 6 27.85 6.69 -11.30
N ASN A 7 27.32 5.52 -11.66
CA ASN A 7 26.02 5.37 -12.31
C ASN A 7 25.10 4.63 -11.34
N PRO A 8 24.42 5.34 -10.42
CA PRO A 8 23.49 4.70 -9.51
C PRO A 8 22.32 4.19 -10.34
N LEU A 9 22.25 2.88 -10.55
CA LEU A 9 21.00 2.26 -10.94
C LEU A 9 19.98 2.56 -9.83
N PRO A 10 18.75 2.98 -10.17
CA PRO A 10 17.73 3.16 -9.16
C PRO A 10 17.54 1.84 -8.41
N VAL A 11 17.47 1.91 -7.08
CA VAL A 11 17.33 0.73 -6.19
C VAL A 11 16.07 -0.08 -6.53
N CYS A 12 15.09 0.54 -7.19
CA CYS A 12 13.90 -0.09 -7.72
C CYS A 12 13.69 0.28 -9.19
N PRO A 13 13.18 -0.64 -10.04
CA PRO A 13 12.76 -0.29 -11.38
C PRO A 13 11.72 0.84 -11.32
N ILE A 14 11.86 1.84 -12.19
CA ILE A 14 10.88 2.92 -12.34
C ILE A 14 10.10 2.67 -13.63
N PRO A 15 8.76 2.49 -13.58
CA PRO A 15 7.93 2.46 -12.38
C PRO A 15 8.03 1.12 -11.62
N ILE A 16 7.82 1.14 -10.30
CA ILE A 16 7.73 -0.08 -9.49
C ILE A 16 6.53 -0.88 -9.98
N GLN A 17 6.76 -2.12 -10.41
CA GLN A 17 5.69 -3.06 -10.71
C GLN A 17 5.23 -3.70 -9.41
N TRP A 18 4.00 -3.40 -9.00
CA TRP A 18 3.39 -3.98 -7.81
C TRP A 18 2.66 -5.27 -8.21
N ASP A 19 3.01 -6.39 -7.57
CA ASP A 19 2.27 -7.65 -7.74
C ASP A 19 0.95 -7.57 -6.98
N VAL A 20 -0.09 -7.11 -7.67
CA VAL A 20 -1.44 -6.97 -7.12
C VAL A 20 -2.04 -8.33 -6.72
N PRO A 21 -1.96 -9.39 -7.55
CA PRO A 21 -2.41 -10.73 -7.14
C PRO A 21 -1.75 -11.23 -5.86
N GLU A 22 -0.41 -11.13 -5.76
CA GLU A 22 0.33 -11.53 -4.56
C GLU A 22 -0.15 -10.75 -3.34
N ARG A 23 -0.27 -9.43 -3.45
CA ARG A 23 -0.74 -8.59 -2.35
C ARG A 23 -2.18 -8.92 -1.91
N ILE A 24 -3.10 -9.17 -2.85
CA ILE A 24 -4.47 -9.61 -2.49
C ILE A 24 -4.42 -10.95 -1.75
N ALA A 25 -3.57 -11.89 -2.17
CA ALA A 25 -3.41 -13.18 -1.50
C ALA A 25 -2.85 -13.02 -0.08
N GLU A 26 -1.87 -12.13 0.14
CA GLU A 26 -1.39 -11.78 1.48
C GLU A 26 -2.50 -11.23 2.37
N LEU A 27 -3.29 -10.28 1.86
CA LEU A 27 -4.41 -9.68 2.61
C LEU A 27 -5.47 -10.74 2.96
N GLN A 28 -5.76 -11.67 2.03
CA GLN A 28 -6.69 -12.77 2.28
C GLN A 28 -6.14 -13.73 3.34
N ALA A 29 -4.84 -14.04 3.32
CA ALA A 29 -4.22 -14.87 4.35
C ALA A 29 -4.32 -14.24 5.76
N ILE A 30 -4.22 -12.91 5.87
CA ILE A 30 -4.44 -12.22 7.15
C ILE A 30 -5.91 -12.34 7.59
N ILE A 31 -6.86 -12.26 6.67
CA ILE A 31 -8.29 -12.47 6.98
C ILE A 31 -8.55 -13.90 7.49
N ASP A 32 -7.91 -14.88 6.87
CA ASP A 32 -8.09 -16.30 7.18
C ASP A 32 -7.41 -16.71 8.51
N ASP A 33 -6.48 -15.89 9.03
CA ASP A 33 -5.87 -16.10 10.34
C ASP A 33 -6.93 -15.97 11.47
N PRO A 34 -7.13 -17.01 12.29
CA PRO A 34 -8.09 -16.96 13.41
C PRO A 34 -7.74 -15.92 14.48
N ALA A 35 -6.50 -15.43 14.55
CA ALA A 35 -6.09 -14.36 15.45
C ALA A 35 -6.55 -12.97 14.98
N THR A 36 -6.95 -12.82 13.71
CA THR A 36 -7.42 -11.55 13.17
C THR A 36 -8.82 -11.25 13.69
N SER A 37 -8.97 -10.10 14.34
CA SER A 37 -10.28 -9.64 14.83
C SER A 37 -11.27 -9.37 13.69
N GLU A 38 -12.57 -9.57 13.93
CA GLU A 38 -13.63 -9.30 12.95
C GLU A 38 -13.63 -7.84 12.44
N ALA A 39 -13.32 -6.89 13.32
CA ALA A 39 -13.17 -5.48 12.94
C ALA A 39 -12.00 -5.30 11.94
N GLN A 40 -10.89 -5.99 12.16
CA GLN A 40 -9.76 -5.94 11.23
C GLN A 40 -10.04 -6.67 9.91
N LYS A 41 -10.76 -7.81 9.94
CA LYS A 41 -11.23 -8.48 8.72
C LYS A 41 -12.08 -7.56 7.86
N THR A 42 -12.98 -6.80 8.49
CA THR A 42 -13.79 -5.78 7.82
C THR A 42 -12.92 -4.72 7.10
N ASN A 43 -11.87 -4.24 7.77
CA ASN A 43 -10.93 -3.29 7.16
C ASN A 43 -10.18 -3.90 5.98
N LEU A 44 -9.67 -5.13 6.12
CA LEU A 44 -8.92 -5.83 5.06
C LEU A 44 -9.80 -6.13 3.83
N GLN A 45 -11.06 -6.53 4.03
CA GLN A 45 -12.03 -6.72 2.95
C GLN A 45 -12.26 -5.43 2.17
N ALA A 46 -12.36 -4.28 2.85
CA ALA A 46 -12.46 -3.00 2.18
C ALA A 46 -11.20 -2.65 1.37
N VAL A 47 -10.01 -3.03 1.84
CA VAL A 47 -8.75 -2.85 1.10
C VAL A 47 -8.72 -3.73 -0.16
N ILE A 48 -9.07 -5.00 -0.06
CA ILE A 48 -9.17 -5.92 -1.21
C ILE A 48 -10.16 -5.36 -2.25
N LYS A 49 -11.29 -4.81 -1.80
CA LYS A 49 -12.24 -4.12 -2.69
C LYS A 49 -11.60 -2.94 -3.44
N LEU A 50 -10.74 -2.15 -2.79
CA LEU A 50 -10.02 -1.05 -3.45
C LEU A 50 -9.06 -1.54 -4.54
N TYR A 51 -8.46 -2.72 -4.40
CA TYR A 51 -7.69 -3.35 -5.48
C TYR A 51 -8.58 -3.81 -6.64
N HIS A 52 -9.72 -4.45 -6.35
CA HIS A 52 -10.68 -4.84 -7.39
C HIS A 52 -11.27 -3.63 -8.14
N ASP A 53 -11.52 -2.52 -7.42
CA ASP A 53 -12.00 -1.25 -7.97
C ASP A 53 -10.91 -0.45 -8.70
N LYS A 54 -9.67 -0.98 -8.79
CA LYS A 54 -8.50 -0.33 -9.42
C LYS A 54 -8.13 1.01 -8.79
N VAL A 55 -8.47 1.21 -7.51
CA VAL A 55 -8.01 2.36 -6.72
C VAL A 55 -6.55 2.15 -6.29
N PHE A 56 -6.17 0.90 -6.02
CA PHE A 56 -4.78 0.49 -5.83
C PHE A 56 -4.26 -0.30 -7.04
N PRO A 57 -2.95 -0.21 -7.35
CA PRO A 57 -1.92 0.57 -6.66
C PRO A 57 -2.10 2.09 -6.84
N GLY A 58 -1.82 2.88 -5.80
CA GLY A 58 -2.21 4.28 -5.72
C GLY A 58 -1.77 4.97 -4.42
N PRO A 59 -2.22 6.22 -4.18
CA PRO A 59 -1.87 6.98 -2.98
C PRO A 59 -2.34 6.30 -1.69
N LEU A 60 -1.65 6.57 -0.58
CA LEU A 60 -1.96 6.03 0.75
C LEU A 60 -3.45 6.22 1.09
N LYS A 61 -4.11 5.15 1.52
CA LYS A 61 -5.45 5.18 2.10
C LYS A 61 -5.41 4.64 3.52
N TRP A 62 -6.23 5.26 4.37
CA TRP A 62 -6.52 4.78 5.71
C TRP A 62 -7.92 4.18 5.73
N ILE A 63 -8.06 3.03 6.37
CA ILE A 63 -9.30 2.28 6.44
C ILE A 63 -9.65 2.03 7.90
N GLN A 64 -10.87 2.38 8.28
CA GLN A 64 -11.45 2.06 9.58
C GLN A 64 -12.94 1.76 9.42
N ASP A 65 -13.44 0.76 10.15
CA ASP A 65 -14.82 0.28 10.05
C ASP A 65 -15.25 -0.07 8.60
N GLY A 66 -14.31 -0.61 7.82
CA GLY A 66 -14.55 -0.97 6.41
C GLY A 66 -14.70 0.21 5.45
N LYS A 67 -14.33 1.43 5.87
CA LYS A 67 -14.44 2.65 5.06
C LYS A 67 -13.10 3.33 4.93
N VAL A 68 -12.88 3.95 3.77
CA VAL A 68 -11.78 4.89 3.59
C VAL A 68 -12.06 6.13 4.42
N VAL A 69 -11.13 6.50 5.29
CA VAL A 69 -11.21 7.67 6.17
C VAL A 69 -9.99 8.57 5.98
N LEU A 70 -10.11 9.83 6.39
CA LEU A 70 -8.95 10.72 6.47
C LEU A 70 -8.16 10.41 7.73
N LEU A 71 -6.84 10.61 7.69
CA LEU A 71 -5.97 10.40 8.85
C LEU A 71 -6.46 11.14 10.10
N LYS A 72 -6.98 12.36 9.94
CA LYS A 72 -7.50 13.18 11.05
C LYS A 72 -8.75 12.59 11.72
N ASP A 73 -9.46 11.71 11.03
CA ASP A 73 -10.74 11.14 11.47
C ASP A 73 -10.57 9.71 12.01
N ILE A 74 -9.33 9.18 12.04
CA ILE A 74 -9.03 7.86 12.60
C ILE A 74 -9.08 7.91 14.11
N ASN A 75 -9.77 6.94 14.69
CA ASN A 75 -9.61 6.60 16.10
C ASN A 75 -8.52 5.52 16.26
N PHE A 76 -7.36 5.89 16.80
CA PHE A 76 -6.22 4.97 16.96
C PHE A 76 -6.41 3.93 18.08
N ASP A 77 -7.45 4.06 18.91
CA ASP A 77 -7.80 3.06 19.94
C ASP A 77 -8.59 1.88 19.36
N ARG A 78 -8.91 1.92 18.06
CA ARG A 78 -9.71 0.90 17.36
C ARG A 78 -8.91 0.32 16.19
N PRO A 79 -9.19 -0.93 15.76
CA PRO A 79 -8.53 -1.52 14.60
C PRO A 79 -8.67 -0.64 13.34
N TYR A 80 -7.56 -0.47 12.63
CA TYR A 80 -7.48 0.27 11.37
C TYR A 80 -6.50 -0.42 10.43
N TRP A 81 -6.49 -0.01 9.16
CA TRP A 81 -5.48 -0.44 8.19
C TRP A 81 -4.96 0.77 7.40
N SER A 82 -3.70 0.71 7.00
CA SER A 82 -3.09 1.66 6.07
C SER A 82 -2.51 0.90 4.89
N GLU A 83 -2.86 1.30 3.67
CA GLU A 83 -2.40 0.64 2.44
C GLU A 83 -1.82 1.67 1.46
N GLY A 84 -0.76 1.28 0.73
CA GLY A 84 -0.17 2.12 -0.32
C GLY A 84 0.91 3.12 0.14
N PHE A 85 1.46 3.00 1.35
CA PHE A 85 2.54 3.90 1.81
C PHE A 85 3.79 3.83 0.92
N ALA A 86 4.28 2.62 0.65
CA ALA A 86 5.44 2.42 -0.22
C ALA A 86 5.16 2.79 -1.69
N GLN A 87 3.93 2.55 -2.16
CA GLN A 87 3.45 2.99 -3.48
C GLN A 87 3.52 4.52 -3.60
N GLN A 88 3.02 5.24 -2.60
CA GLN A 88 3.05 6.69 -2.56
C GLN A 88 4.49 7.24 -2.59
N LEU A 89 5.41 6.66 -1.81
CA LEU A 89 6.82 7.08 -1.83
C LEU A 89 7.46 6.85 -3.21
N SER A 90 7.15 5.73 -3.87
CA SER A 90 7.69 5.43 -5.20
C SER A 90 7.19 6.36 -6.30
N ALA A 91 5.96 6.87 -6.17
CA ALA A 91 5.41 7.86 -7.10
C ALA A 91 6.08 9.24 -6.93
N GLN A 92 6.49 9.59 -5.71
CA GLN A 92 7.12 10.88 -5.40
C GLN A 92 8.60 10.97 -5.80
N THR A 93 9.29 9.83 -5.96
CA THR A 93 10.67 9.79 -6.47
C THR A 93 10.77 9.98 -7.99
N MET A 94 9.66 10.06 -8.72
CA MET A 94 9.65 10.47 -10.12
C MET A 94 9.81 12.00 -10.19
N ILE A 95 11.06 12.48 -10.25
CA ILE A 95 11.34 13.86 -10.67
C ILE A 95 10.87 13.97 -12.13
N PRO A 96 9.96 14.90 -12.48
CA PRO A 96 9.59 15.09 -13.88
C PRO A 96 10.85 15.45 -14.67
N ALA A 97 11.11 14.70 -15.75
CA ALA A 97 12.14 15.06 -16.70
C ALA A 97 11.79 16.45 -17.26
N ILE A 98 12.71 17.41 -17.07
CA ILE A 98 12.66 18.75 -17.64
C ILE A 98 13.01 18.68 -19.13
#